data_AF-A0A1A3PYZ5-F1
#
_entry.id   AF-A0A1A3PYZ5-F1
#
_cell.length_a   1.000
_cell.length_b   1.000
_cell.length_c   1.000
_cell.angle_alpha   90.00
_cell.angle_beta   90.00
_cell.angle_gamma   90.00
#
_symmetry.space_group_name_H-M   'P 1'
#
loop_
_entity.id
_entity.type
_entity.pdbx_description
1 polymer ?
#
loop_
_entity_poly.entity_id
_entity_poly.type
_entity_poly.pdbx_seq_one_letter_code
_entity_poly.pdbx_strand_id
1 'polypeptide(L)'
;MAAPHPASSALVEFGAVGLGDPAAAAWLAAGRPVVDVAAETKGRCGRCGSTALTVPSSQIVSEKFASFDGWPYGLDRLCLACAWAYHRAPNAQPALHITASTLTEHTDSAELRDVLCAGALPAGHAVIVPATRRQHILPSAQWGHLATDGFQVRWDAAAAQRLTELAWIRGLLAVTKPGAGTWTPLGAPTPPTWLLRAQPAQQWPRLLECWQQLQQLRSLPLIWAAARRLTNPPATAAGPRETATAPIL
;
A
#
# COMPACT_ATOMS: atom_id res chain seq x y z
N MET A 1 -19.70 57.04 15.42
CA MET A 1 -19.33 55.95 16.36
C MET A 1 -20.30 54.80 16.13
N ALA A 2 -19.90 53.83 15.30
CA ALA A 2 -20.71 52.65 14.99
C ALA A 2 -20.00 51.43 15.57
N ALA A 3 -20.68 50.71 16.46
CA ALA A 3 -20.18 49.49 17.08
C ALA A 3 -20.36 48.31 16.09
N PRO A 4 -19.33 47.48 15.84
CA PRO A 4 -19.49 46.30 15.00
C PRO A 4 -20.05 45.11 15.80
N HIS A 5 -21.03 44.43 15.19
CA HIS A 5 -21.52 43.11 15.58
C HIS A 5 -20.38 42.08 15.64
N PRO A 6 -20.30 41.22 16.66
CA PRO A 6 -19.44 40.04 16.59
C PRO A 6 -20.06 38.98 15.67
N ALA A 7 -19.31 38.63 14.64
CA ALA A 7 -19.57 37.47 13.80
C ALA A 7 -19.51 36.19 14.66
N SER A 8 -20.63 35.48 14.71
CA SER A 8 -20.78 34.19 15.37
C SER A 8 -20.13 33.11 14.50
N SER A 9 -18.81 32.97 14.59
CA SER A 9 -18.09 31.79 14.09
C SER A 9 -18.30 30.64 15.07
N ALA A 10 -19.30 29.80 14.80
CA ALA A 10 -19.41 28.49 15.41
C ALA A 10 -18.24 27.62 14.91
N LEU A 11 -17.14 27.65 15.66
CA LEU A 11 -16.17 26.57 15.65
C LEU A 11 -16.90 25.31 16.10
N VAL A 12 -17.23 24.45 15.15
CA VAL A 12 -17.58 23.07 15.44
C VAL A 12 -16.32 22.45 16.03
N GLU A 13 -16.29 22.33 17.35
CA GLU A 13 -15.35 21.49 18.07
C GLU A 13 -15.53 20.06 17.58
N PHE A 14 -14.71 19.64 16.62
CA PHE A 14 -14.55 18.24 16.27
C PHE A 14 -13.76 17.56 17.39
N GLY A 15 -14.47 17.19 18.46
CA GLY A 15 -13.97 16.30 19.48
C GLY A 15 -13.45 15.01 18.85
N ALA A 16 -12.25 14.59 19.25
CA ALA A 16 -11.55 13.34 18.95
C ALA A 16 -12.28 12.37 17.99
N VAL A 17 -12.30 12.72 16.70
CA VAL A 17 -12.75 11.81 15.64
C VAL A 17 -11.64 10.78 15.49
N GLY A 18 -11.85 9.57 16.02
CA GLY A 18 -11.00 8.43 15.65
C GLY A 18 -10.83 8.44 14.13
N LEU A 19 -9.60 8.25 13.64
CA LEU A 19 -9.11 8.55 12.29
C LEU A 19 -9.91 8.00 11.09
N GLY A 20 -11.07 7.40 11.32
CA GLY A 20 -11.92 6.78 10.33
C GLY A 20 -11.28 5.52 9.77
N ASP A 21 -11.92 4.96 8.77
CA ASP A 21 -11.32 3.91 7.95
C ASP A 21 -10.34 4.55 6.93
N PRO A 22 -9.15 3.98 6.68
CA PRO A 22 -8.18 4.54 5.72
C PRO A 22 -8.73 4.74 4.31
N ALA A 23 -9.64 3.89 3.84
CA ALA A 23 -10.24 4.08 2.53
C ALA A 23 -11.18 5.29 2.50
N ALA A 24 -11.90 5.56 3.60
CA ALA A 24 -12.67 6.79 3.75
C ALA A 24 -11.77 8.03 3.78
N ALA A 25 -10.65 7.99 4.52
CA ALA A 25 -9.68 9.08 4.53
C ALA A 25 -9.05 9.30 3.15
N ALA A 26 -8.68 8.23 2.44
CA ALA A 26 -8.17 8.31 1.08
C ALA A 26 -9.18 8.93 0.11
N TRP A 27 -10.47 8.55 0.19
CA TRP A 27 -11.53 9.14 -0.63
C TRP A 27 -11.71 10.64 -0.35
N LEU A 28 -11.66 11.04 0.92
CA LEU A 28 -11.73 12.45 1.31
C LEU A 28 -10.51 13.23 0.78
N ALA A 29 -9.30 12.69 0.96
CA ALA A 29 -8.06 13.29 0.49
C ALA A 29 -7.97 13.38 -1.05
N ALA A 30 -8.61 12.45 -1.76
CA ALA A 30 -8.76 12.47 -3.21
C ALA A 30 -9.78 13.51 -3.72
N GLY A 31 -10.39 14.30 -2.83
CA GLY A 31 -11.39 15.31 -3.20
C GLY A 31 -12.80 14.76 -3.40
N ARG A 32 -13.13 13.61 -2.78
CA ARG A 32 -14.44 12.94 -2.88
C ARG A 32 -14.85 12.66 -4.33
N PRO A 33 -14.03 11.94 -5.09
CA PRO A 33 -14.34 11.58 -6.47
C PRO A 33 -15.71 10.90 -6.56
N VAL A 34 -16.46 11.29 -7.59
CA VAL A 34 -17.76 10.73 -7.90
C VAL A 34 -17.58 9.29 -8.36
N VAL A 35 -18.49 8.41 -7.94
CA VAL A 35 -18.58 7.04 -8.43
C VAL A 35 -19.77 6.99 -9.37
N ASP A 36 -19.53 6.72 -10.65
CA ASP A 36 -20.60 6.68 -11.66
C ASP A 36 -21.54 5.51 -11.38
N VAL A 37 -22.69 5.81 -10.77
CA VAL A 37 -23.71 4.85 -10.37
C VAL A 37 -25.10 5.36 -10.73
N ALA A 38 -26.01 4.42 -11.02
CA ALA A 38 -27.34 4.77 -11.52
C ALA A 38 -28.32 5.22 -10.41
N ALA A 39 -28.12 4.78 -9.16
CA ALA A 39 -29.05 5.07 -8.07
C ALA A 39 -28.38 5.05 -6.69
N GLU A 40 -28.51 6.15 -5.97
CA GLU A 40 -28.10 6.28 -4.57
C GLU A 40 -29.31 6.19 -3.64
N THR A 41 -29.15 5.54 -2.51
CA THR A 41 -30.21 5.45 -1.49
C THR A 41 -29.59 5.55 -0.11
N LYS A 42 -30.25 6.24 0.82
CA LYS A 42 -29.79 6.30 2.21
C LYS A 42 -29.88 4.91 2.83
N GLY A 43 -28.79 4.44 3.41
CA GLY A 43 -28.69 3.09 3.97
C GLY A 43 -27.41 2.89 4.76
N ARG A 44 -27.27 1.69 5.34
CA ARG A 44 -26.05 1.26 6.03
C ARG A 44 -25.10 0.60 5.02
N CYS A 45 -23.81 0.93 5.10
CA CYS A 45 -22.78 0.31 4.29
C CYS A 45 -22.47 -1.12 4.79
N GLY A 46 -22.45 -2.11 3.89
CA GLY A 46 -22.11 -3.50 4.17
C GLY A 46 -20.66 -3.70 4.63
N ARG A 47 -19.71 -2.87 4.15
CA ARG A 47 -18.29 -2.95 4.56
C ARG A 47 -18.04 -2.24 5.89
N CYS A 48 -18.26 -0.93 5.96
CA CYS A 48 -17.82 -0.12 7.10
C CYS A 48 -18.92 0.19 8.12
N GLY A 49 -20.17 -0.20 7.86
CA GLY A 49 -21.29 0.04 8.78
C GLY A 49 -21.79 1.48 8.88
N SER A 50 -21.19 2.43 8.15
CA SER A 50 -21.62 3.83 8.15
C SER A 50 -23.02 3.98 7.55
N THR A 51 -23.87 4.81 8.15
CA THR A 51 -25.16 5.20 7.58
C THR A 51 -24.97 6.45 6.71
N ALA A 52 -25.08 6.30 5.38
CA ALA A 52 -24.84 7.35 4.40
C ALA A 52 -25.66 7.10 3.12
N LEU A 53 -25.40 7.88 2.06
CA LEU A 53 -25.83 7.50 0.71
C LEU A 53 -25.05 6.25 0.28
N THR A 54 -25.78 5.26 -0.21
CA THR A 54 -25.26 3.95 -0.59
C THR A 54 -25.71 3.52 -1.97
N VAL A 55 -24.87 2.74 -2.62
CA VAL A 55 -25.06 2.17 -3.95
C VAL A 55 -25.07 0.65 -3.87
N PRO A 56 -25.79 -0.06 -4.75
CA PRO A 56 -25.70 -1.51 -4.83
C PRO A 56 -24.27 -1.97 -5.12
N SER A 57 -23.77 -2.95 -4.37
CA SER A 57 -22.41 -3.48 -4.56
C SER A 57 -22.20 -4.09 -5.94
N SER A 58 -23.25 -4.67 -6.52
CA SER A 58 -23.26 -5.29 -7.85
C SER A 58 -22.93 -4.32 -9.00
N GLN A 59 -23.13 -3.00 -8.80
CA GLN A 59 -22.73 -1.98 -9.78
C GLN A 59 -21.24 -1.62 -9.69
N ILE A 60 -20.58 -1.96 -8.57
CA ILE A 60 -19.20 -1.54 -8.27
C ILE A 60 -18.22 -2.67 -8.45
N VAL A 61 -18.56 -3.85 -7.94
CA VAL A 61 -17.64 -4.99 -7.87
C VAL A 61 -18.42 -6.28 -8.09
N SER A 62 -17.83 -7.21 -8.85
CA SER A 62 -18.44 -8.52 -9.02
C SER A 62 -18.19 -9.40 -7.78
N GLU A 63 -19.10 -10.32 -7.51
CA GLU A 63 -18.98 -11.33 -6.43
C GLU A 63 -17.62 -12.03 -6.43
N LYS A 64 -17.04 -12.24 -7.62
CA LYS A 64 -15.77 -12.95 -7.81
C LYS A 64 -14.54 -12.21 -7.28
N PHE A 65 -14.59 -10.88 -7.18
CA PHE A 65 -13.42 -10.05 -6.82
C PHE A 65 -13.58 -9.27 -5.51
N ALA A 66 -14.81 -9.15 -4.99
CA ALA A 66 -15.11 -8.37 -3.79
C ALA A 66 -14.78 -9.07 -2.47
N SER A 67 -14.69 -10.41 -2.48
CA SER A 67 -14.68 -11.23 -1.27
C SER A 67 -15.78 -10.79 -0.29
N PHE A 68 -17.05 -10.83 -0.73
CA PHE A 68 -18.20 -10.35 0.05
C PHE A 68 -18.30 -10.99 1.44
N ASP A 69 -17.77 -12.21 1.61
CA ASP A 69 -17.65 -12.89 2.92
C ASP A 69 -16.85 -12.09 3.96
N GLY A 70 -16.03 -11.13 3.52
CA GLY A 70 -15.27 -10.22 4.38
C GLY A 70 -16.05 -8.99 4.86
N TRP A 71 -17.31 -8.82 4.47
CA TRP A 71 -18.12 -7.65 4.85
C TRP A 71 -18.89 -7.93 6.15
N PRO A 72 -18.50 -7.31 7.28
CA PRO A 72 -19.00 -7.69 8.60
C PRO A 72 -20.49 -7.42 8.79
N TYR A 73 -21.11 -6.58 7.97
CA TYR A 73 -22.53 -6.24 8.08
C TYR A 73 -23.42 -6.97 7.08
N GLY A 74 -22.86 -7.77 6.16
CA GLY A 74 -23.62 -8.66 5.27
C GLY A 74 -24.62 -7.98 4.33
N LEU A 75 -24.50 -6.67 4.10
CA LEU A 75 -25.38 -5.90 3.21
C LEU A 75 -24.77 -5.80 1.81
N ASP A 76 -25.62 -5.89 0.79
CA ASP A 76 -25.29 -5.76 -0.63
C ASP A 76 -25.13 -4.31 -1.10
N ARG A 77 -24.77 -3.39 -0.19
CA ARG A 77 -24.66 -1.95 -0.47
C ARG A 77 -23.39 -1.35 0.10
N LEU A 78 -22.83 -0.39 -0.61
CA LEU A 78 -21.62 0.33 -0.21
C LEU A 78 -21.91 1.83 -0.09
N CYS A 79 -21.36 2.49 0.93
CA CYS A 79 -21.29 3.95 0.90
C CYS A 79 -20.31 4.42 -0.19
N LEU A 80 -20.43 5.67 -0.63
CA LEU A 80 -19.63 6.22 -1.74
C LEU A 80 -18.12 6.05 -1.55
N ALA A 81 -17.61 6.26 -0.33
CA ALA A 81 -16.19 6.04 -0.03
C ALA A 81 -15.76 4.58 -0.21
N CYS A 82 -16.59 3.62 0.24
CA CYS A 82 -16.30 2.20 0.07
C CYS A 82 -16.45 1.79 -1.40
N ALA A 83 -17.47 2.30 -2.10
CA ALA A 83 -17.66 2.06 -3.52
C ALA A 83 -16.44 2.56 -4.32
N TRP A 84 -15.95 3.76 -4.03
CA TRP A 84 -14.72 4.27 -4.61
C TRP A 84 -13.51 3.39 -4.25
N ALA A 85 -13.40 2.88 -3.02
CA ALA A 85 -12.30 1.99 -2.65
C ALA A 85 -12.22 0.70 -3.51
N TYR A 86 -13.35 0.26 -4.07
CA TYR A 86 -13.45 -0.88 -4.98
C TYR A 86 -13.42 -0.49 -6.47
N HIS A 87 -13.49 0.80 -6.84
CA HIS A 87 -13.67 1.19 -8.26
C HIS A 87 -12.48 0.82 -9.16
N ARG A 88 -11.25 0.79 -8.62
CA ARG A 88 -10.08 0.39 -9.41
C ARG A 88 -10.01 -1.11 -9.50
N ALA A 89 -9.85 -1.62 -10.72
CA ALA A 89 -9.57 -3.02 -10.95
C ALA A 89 -8.32 -3.45 -10.15
N PRO A 90 -8.30 -4.66 -9.55
CA PRO A 90 -7.19 -5.13 -8.73
C PRO A 90 -5.81 -5.07 -9.42
N ASN A 91 -5.78 -5.29 -10.73
CA ASN A 91 -4.56 -5.26 -11.54
C ASN A 91 -3.99 -3.85 -11.78
N ALA A 92 -4.80 -2.82 -11.57
CA ALA A 92 -4.49 -1.41 -11.81
C ALA A 92 -4.28 -0.61 -10.52
N GLN A 93 -4.39 -1.23 -9.35
CA GLN A 93 -4.17 -0.55 -8.08
C GLN A 93 -2.68 -0.14 -7.95
N PRO A 94 -2.36 1.16 -7.77
CA PRO A 94 -1.00 1.61 -7.53
C PRO A 94 -0.59 1.34 -6.07
N ALA A 95 0.69 1.57 -5.77
CA ALA A 95 1.11 1.62 -4.38
C ALA A 95 0.65 2.95 -3.78
N LEU A 96 0.17 2.95 -2.54
CA LEU A 96 -0.44 4.13 -1.91
C LEU A 96 0.23 4.41 -0.56
N HIS A 97 0.47 5.69 -0.27
CA HIS A 97 0.69 6.18 1.08
C HIS A 97 -0.49 7.06 1.47
N ILE A 98 -1.22 6.62 2.49
CA ILE A 98 -2.43 7.26 2.98
C ILE A 98 -2.11 7.88 4.34
N THR A 99 -2.48 9.13 4.54
CA THR A 99 -2.53 9.76 5.86
C THR A 99 -3.95 10.19 6.19
N ALA A 100 -4.17 10.75 7.38
CA ALA A 100 -5.45 11.32 7.77
C ALA A 100 -5.98 12.38 6.77
N SER A 101 -5.10 13.06 6.04
CA SER A 101 -5.45 14.19 5.16
C SER A 101 -4.87 14.11 3.75
N THR A 102 -3.97 13.17 3.46
CA THR A 102 -3.31 13.05 2.16
C THR A 102 -3.41 11.65 1.58
N LEU A 103 -3.45 11.59 0.25
CA LEU A 103 -3.32 10.37 -0.52
C LEU A 103 -2.22 10.57 -1.56
N THR A 104 -1.13 9.82 -1.45
CA THR A 104 -0.04 9.84 -2.43
C THR A 104 -0.05 8.51 -3.19
N GLU A 105 -0.15 8.59 -4.52
CA GLU A 105 -0.02 7.44 -5.40
C GLU A 105 1.41 7.31 -5.90
N HIS A 106 1.94 6.09 -5.86
CA HIS A 106 3.29 5.79 -6.32
C HIS A 106 3.22 4.85 -7.52
N THR A 107 3.89 5.24 -8.60
CA THR A 107 3.96 4.45 -9.83
C THR A 107 4.84 3.21 -9.63
N ASP A 108 5.95 3.37 -8.92
CA ASP A 108 6.79 2.27 -8.46
C ASP A 108 6.67 2.08 -6.94
N SER A 109 6.38 0.86 -6.49
CA SER A 109 6.37 0.55 -5.06
C SER A 109 7.72 0.82 -4.40
N ALA A 110 8.84 0.80 -5.14
CA ALA A 110 10.15 1.12 -4.59
C ALA A 110 10.24 2.54 -3.99
N GLU A 111 9.39 3.47 -4.42
CA GLU A 111 9.31 4.83 -3.86
C GLU A 111 8.86 4.84 -2.39
N LEU A 112 8.10 3.83 -1.96
CA LEU A 112 7.64 3.69 -0.58
C LEU A 112 8.70 3.11 0.36
N ARG A 113 9.84 2.66 -0.18
CA ARG A 113 10.89 2.03 0.62
C ARG A 113 11.36 2.94 1.74
N ASP A 114 11.64 4.21 1.43
CA ASP A 114 12.25 5.11 2.40
C ASP A 114 11.25 5.45 3.53
N VAL A 115 9.96 5.57 3.22
CA VAL A 115 8.87 5.72 4.21
C VAL A 115 8.80 4.51 5.14
N LEU A 116 8.88 3.29 4.60
CA LEU A 116 8.75 2.05 5.37
C LEU A 116 10.04 1.66 6.10
N CYS A 117 11.21 2.08 5.63
CA CYS A 117 12.48 1.88 6.31
C CYS A 117 12.72 2.89 7.45
N ALA A 118 12.03 4.04 7.45
CA ALA A 118 12.19 5.08 8.47
C ALA A 118 11.80 4.64 9.88
N GLY A 119 10.94 3.62 10.01
CA GLY A 119 10.53 3.07 11.30
C GLY A 119 9.10 2.57 11.29
N ALA A 120 8.49 2.50 12.48
CA ALA A 120 7.10 2.13 12.63
C ALA A 120 6.18 3.14 11.91
N LEU A 121 5.12 2.66 11.24
CA LEU A 121 4.16 3.57 10.63
C LEU A 121 3.39 4.31 11.74
N PRO A 122 3.27 5.65 11.65
CA PRO A 122 2.44 6.41 12.58
C PRO A 122 0.99 5.92 12.58
N ALA A 123 0.29 6.11 13.71
CA ALA A 123 -1.08 5.64 13.90
C ALA A 123 -2.12 6.29 12.97
N GLY A 124 -1.76 7.33 12.20
CA GLY A 124 -2.59 7.94 11.15
C GLY A 124 -2.05 7.72 9.74
N HIS A 125 -1.15 6.76 9.56
CA HIS A 125 -0.56 6.41 8.26
C HIS A 125 -0.93 4.98 7.89
N ALA A 126 -1.28 4.73 6.63
CA ALA A 126 -1.46 3.39 6.08
C ALA A 126 -0.72 3.31 4.75
N VAL A 127 -0.11 2.17 4.47
CA VAL A 127 0.63 1.97 3.20
C VAL A 127 0.09 0.75 2.48
N ILE A 128 -0.09 0.88 1.17
CA ILE A 128 -0.53 -0.21 0.30
C ILE A 128 0.57 -0.54 -0.68
N VAL A 129 0.94 -1.82 -0.73
CA VAL A 129 1.91 -2.36 -1.70
C VAL A 129 1.29 -3.55 -2.42
N PRO A 130 0.82 -3.37 -3.66
CA PRO A 130 0.34 -4.47 -4.48
C PRO A 130 1.46 -5.46 -4.81
N ALA A 131 1.26 -6.73 -4.49
CA ALA A 131 2.21 -7.81 -4.73
C ALA A 131 1.81 -8.67 -5.94
N THR A 132 0.62 -9.28 -5.89
CA THR A 132 0.07 -10.16 -6.94
C THR A 132 -0.93 -9.46 -7.85
N ARG A 133 -1.53 -8.36 -7.38
CA ARG A 133 -2.53 -7.53 -8.07
C ARG A 133 -3.79 -8.32 -8.47
N ARG A 134 -4.29 -9.16 -7.57
CA ARG A 134 -5.43 -10.06 -7.81
C ARG A 134 -6.67 -9.72 -6.99
N GLN A 135 -6.54 -8.88 -5.97
CA GLN A 135 -7.62 -8.47 -5.08
C GLN A 135 -7.57 -6.96 -4.81
N HIS A 136 -8.71 -6.38 -4.42
CA HIS A 136 -8.74 -4.99 -3.95
C HIS A 136 -8.07 -4.91 -2.57
N ILE A 137 -7.11 -4.00 -2.42
CA ILE A 137 -6.31 -3.88 -1.20
C ILE A 137 -6.75 -2.68 -0.35
N LEU A 138 -7.18 -1.60 -1.01
CA LEU A 138 -7.61 -0.38 -0.30
C LEU A 138 -8.76 -0.63 0.69
N PRO A 139 -9.76 -1.47 0.37
CA PRO A 139 -10.82 -1.78 1.31
C PRO A 139 -10.39 -2.55 2.58
N SER A 140 -9.20 -3.14 2.61
CA SER A 140 -8.67 -3.82 3.80
C SER A 140 -7.59 -3.03 4.53
N ALA A 141 -7.23 -1.83 4.04
CA ALA A 141 -6.18 -1.03 4.66
C ALA A 141 -6.52 -0.65 6.11
N GLN A 142 -5.50 -0.69 6.97
CA GLN A 142 -5.60 -0.29 8.38
C GLN A 142 -4.52 0.73 8.73
N TRP A 143 -4.83 1.65 9.63
CA TRP A 143 -3.85 2.60 10.14
C TRP A 143 -2.72 1.89 10.89
N GLY A 144 -1.49 2.37 10.74
CA GLY A 144 -0.26 1.76 11.26
C GLY A 144 0.13 0.46 10.56
N HIS A 145 -0.49 0.11 9.43
CA HIS A 145 -0.25 -1.16 8.73
C HIS A 145 0.25 -0.96 7.30
N LEU A 146 0.99 -1.97 6.84
CA LEU A 146 1.22 -2.26 5.44
C LEU A 146 0.17 -3.27 4.98
N ALA A 147 -0.62 -2.93 3.97
CA ALA A 147 -1.56 -3.82 3.31
C ALA A 147 -1.03 -4.26 1.94
N THR A 148 -1.25 -5.54 1.63
CA THR A 148 -1.00 -6.16 0.33
C THR A 148 -2.16 -7.08 -0.03
N ASP A 149 -2.12 -7.76 -1.18
CA ASP A 149 -3.21 -8.61 -1.69
C ASP A 149 -3.69 -9.63 -0.65
N GLY A 150 -4.82 -9.35 0.00
CA GLY A 150 -5.42 -10.23 1.01
C GLY A 150 -4.63 -10.39 2.32
N PHE A 151 -3.61 -9.55 2.56
CA PHE A 151 -2.79 -9.64 3.77
C PHE A 151 -2.42 -8.26 4.32
N GLN A 152 -2.43 -8.12 5.64
CA GLN A 152 -2.06 -6.89 6.32
C GLN A 152 -1.11 -7.22 7.47
N VAL A 153 -0.12 -6.36 7.68
CA VAL A 153 0.82 -6.50 8.78
C VAL A 153 0.99 -5.16 9.46
N ARG A 154 0.97 -5.16 10.80
CA ARG A 154 1.32 -3.98 11.57
C ARG A 154 2.76 -3.62 11.23
N TRP A 155 2.98 -2.38 10.82
CA TRP A 155 4.32 -1.94 10.46
C TRP A 155 5.00 -1.32 11.68
N ASP A 156 5.74 -2.16 12.40
CA ASP A 156 6.52 -1.77 13.58
C ASP A 156 8.00 -1.53 13.24
N ALA A 157 8.78 -1.17 14.25
CA ALA A 157 10.22 -0.94 14.09
C ALA A 157 10.98 -2.20 13.63
N ALA A 158 10.53 -3.39 14.03
CA ALA A 158 11.14 -4.65 13.60
C ALA A 158 10.86 -4.94 12.12
N ALA A 159 9.66 -4.63 11.64
CA ALA A 159 9.30 -4.75 10.22
C ALA A 159 10.12 -3.78 9.36
N ALA A 160 10.24 -2.52 9.81
CA ALA A 160 11.09 -1.52 9.18
C ALA A 160 12.56 -1.97 9.12
N GLN A 161 13.11 -2.49 10.22
CA GLN A 161 14.47 -3.00 10.28
C GLN A 161 14.69 -4.17 9.30
N ARG A 162 13.78 -5.15 9.26
CA ARG A 162 13.87 -6.27 8.31
C ARG A 162 13.85 -5.80 6.85
N LEU A 163 13.06 -4.76 6.53
CA LEU A 163 13.05 -4.19 5.18
C LEU A 163 14.38 -3.47 4.87
N THR A 164 14.92 -2.71 5.81
CA THR A 164 16.22 -2.05 5.70
C THR A 164 17.35 -3.06 5.46
N GLU A 165 17.35 -4.16 6.20
CA GLU A 165 18.33 -5.24 6.05
C GLU A 165 18.18 -5.95 4.70
N LEU A 166 16.95 -6.23 4.27
CA LEU A 166 16.68 -6.79 2.94
C LEU A 166 17.19 -5.86 1.83
N ALA A 167 16.95 -4.55 1.93
CA ALA A 167 17.41 -3.56 0.98
C ALA A 167 18.96 -3.53 0.92
N TRP A 168 19.62 -3.58 2.08
CA TRP A 168 21.07 -3.65 2.19
C TRP A 168 21.64 -4.92 1.52
N ILE A 169 21.11 -6.11 1.85
CA ILE A 169 21.57 -7.36 1.24
C ILE A 169 21.35 -7.34 -0.28
N ARG A 170 20.22 -6.79 -0.74
CA ARG A 170 19.96 -6.63 -2.18
C ARG A 170 20.96 -5.72 -2.86
N GLY A 171 21.40 -4.65 -2.19
CA GLY A 171 22.48 -3.79 -2.65
C GLY A 171 23.80 -4.57 -2.79
N LEU A 172 24.17 -5.36 -1.78
CA LEU A 172 25.37 -6.20 -1.84
C LEU A 172 25.33 -7.20 -3.00
N LEU A 173 24.19 -7.86 -3.20
CA LEU A 173 24.00 -8.80 -4.31
C LEU A 173 24.11 -8.11 -5.68
N ALA A 174 23.53 -6.92 -5.83
CA ALA A 174 23.58 -6.14 -7.06
C ALA A 174 25.02 -5.73 -7.42
N VAL A 175 25.81 -5.30 -6.43
CA VAL A 175 27.21 -4.90 -6.61
C VAL A 175 28.10 -6.11 -6.87
N THR A 176 27.89 -7.21 -6.14
CA THR A 176 28.74 -8.40 -6.23
C THR A 176 28.55 -9.15 -7.54
N LYS A 177 27.32 -9.19 -8.07
CA LYS A 177 27.01 -9.87 -9.33
C LYS A 177 26.09 -9.02 -10.21
N PRO A 178 26.63 -7.98 -10.87
CA PRO A 178 25.85 -7.12 -11.76
C PRO A 178 25.15 -7.93 -12.86
N GLY A 179 23.91 -7.58 -13.17
CA GLY A 179 23.12 -8.26 -14.21
C GLY A 179 22.53 -9.62 -13.81
N ALA A 180 22.91 -10.18 -12.66
CA ALA A 180 22.21 -11.35 -12.11
C ALA A 180 20.95 -10.93 -11.34
N GLY A 181 19.89 -11.74 -11.44
CA GLY A 181 18.70 -11.55 -10.62
C GLY A 181 19.03 -11.63 -9.13
N THR A 182 18.93 -10.52 -8.41
CA THR A 182 19.28 -10.44 -6.98
C THR A 182 18.26 -11.13 -6.08
N TRP A 183 17.05 -11.42 -6.57
CA TRP A 183 15.98 -12.00 -5.77
C TRP A 183 16.11 -13.52 -5.58
N THR A 184 16.58 -14.26 -6.58
CA THR A 184 16.66 -15.72 -6.50
C THR A 184 17.58 -16.20 -5.37
N PRO A 185 18.80 -15.67 -5.20
CA PRO A 185 19.66 -16.04 -4.08
C PRO A 185 19.01 -15.79 -2.71
N LEU A 186 18.21 -14.73 -2.59
CA LEU A 186 17.52 -14.38 -1.34
C LEU A 186 16.46 -15.39 -0.92
N GLY A 187 15.98 -16.25 -1.83
CA GLY A 187 15.08 -17.35 -1.47
C GLY A 187 15.78 -18.51 -0.76
N ALA A 188 17.10 -18.61 -0.82
CA ALA A 188 17.85 -19.69 -0.21
C ALA A 188 17.96 -19.52 1.32
N PRO A 189 17.95 -20.63 2.10
CA PRO A 189 17.99 -20.57 3.55
C PRO A 189 19.31 -20.03 4.11
N THR A 190 20.40 -20.15 3.34
CA THR A 190 21.74 -19.68 3.68
C THR A 190 22.27 -18.74 2.59
N PRO A 191 23.15 -17.78 2.95
CA PRO A 191 23.78 -16.93 1.96
C PRO A 191 24.69 -17.75 1.05
N PRO A 192 24.74 -17.42 -0.25
CA PRO A 192 25.66 -18.11 -1.14
C PRO A 192 27.11 -17.80 -0.76
N THR A 193 27.98 -18.81 -0.88
CA THR A 193 29.40 -18.71 -0.50
C THR A 193 30.14 -17.61 -1.25
N TRP A 194 29.78 -17.36 -2.51
CA TRP A 194 30.38 -16.28 -3.30
C TRP A 194 30.05 -14.88 -2.74
N LEU A 195 28.88 -14.69 -2.12
CA LEU A 195 28.53 -13.41 -1.50
C LEU A 195 29.39 -13.20 -0.26
N LEU A 196 29.52 -14.21 0.60
CA LEU A 196 30.38 -14.14 1.78
C LEU A 196 31.84 -13.82 1.39
N ARG A 197 32.38 -14.50 0.39
CA ARG A 197 33.75 -14.27 -0.10
C ARG A 197 33.98 -12.88 -0.69
N ALA A 198 32.93 -12.25 -1.20
CA ALA A 198 33.01 -10.90 -1.75
C ALA A 198 32.93 -9.80 -0.69
N GLN A 199 32.58 -10.13 0.57
CA GLN A 199 32.50 -9.17 1.67
C GLN A 199 33.72 -9.25 2.59
N PRO A 200 34.16 -8.12 3.18
CA PRO A 200 35.14 -8.13 4.26
C PRO A 200 34.70 -9.04 5.41
N ALA A 201 35.64 -9.79 6.01
CA ALA A 201 35.35 -10.77 7.06
C ALA A 201 34.59 -10.18 8.26
N GLN A 202 34.82 -8.90 8.56
CA GLN A 202 34.15 -8.15 9.62
C GLN A 202 32.65 -7.98 9.39
N GLN A 203 32.19 -8.06 8.13
CA GLN A 203 30.76 -7.94 7.78
C GLN A 203 30.02 -9.28 7.82
N TRP A 204 30.74 -10.41 7.92
CA TRP A 204 30.12 -11.73 7.88
C TRP A 204 29.09 -11.96 8.99
N PRO A 205 29.36 -11.61 10.27
CA PRO A 205 28.38 -11.81 11.33
C PRO A 205 27.06 -11.06 11.04
N ARG A 206 27.16 -9.80 10.63
CA ARG A 206 25.99 -8.98 10.25
C ARG A 206 25.25 -9.57 9.06
N LEU A 207 25.97 -10.01 8.02
CA LEU A 207 25.35 -10.60 6.84
C LEU A 207 24.58 -11.88 7.20
N LEU A 208 25.17 -12.76 8.02
CA LEU A 208 24.55 -14.00 8.47
C LEU A 208 23.32 -13.73 9.34
N GLU A 209 23.42 -12.79 10.28
CA GLU A 209 22.30 -12.37 11.14
C GLU A 209 21.15 -11.83 10.31
N CYS A 210 21.40 -10.85 9.43
CA CYS A 210 20.38 -10.31 8.54
C CYS A 210 19.75 -11.41 7.67
N TRP A 211 20.56 -12.35 7.14
CA TRP A 211 20.04 -13.45 6.30
C TRP A 211 19.11 -14.40 7.07
N GLN A 212 19.38 -14.61 8.36
CA GLN A 212 18.53 -15.38 9.25
C GLN A 212 17.22 -14.64 9.55
N GLN A 213 17.27 -13.33 9.78
CA GLN A 213 16.06 -12.53 10.01
C GLN A 213 15.11 -12.54 8.81
N LEU A 214 15.63 -12.68 7.58
CA LEU A 214 14.80 -12.82 6.37
C LEU A 214 13.91 -14.06 6.38
N GLN A 215 14.19 -15.09 7.18
CA GLN A 215 13.35 -16.30 7.25
C GLN A 215 11.90 -15.99 7.60
N GLN A 216 11.66 -15.00 8.47
CA GLN A 216 10.31 -14.57 8.83
C GLN A 216 9.56 -13.93 7.65
N LEU A 217 10.27 -13.23 6.76
CA LEU A 217 9.65 -12.67 5.55
C LEU A 217 9.40 -13.77 4.52
N ARG A 218 10.32 -14.73 4.37
CA ARG A 218 10.19 -15.86 3.42
C ARG A 218 9.00 -16.76 3.73
N SER A 219 8.65 -16.92 5.00
CA SER A 219 7.48 -17.73 5.42
C SER A 219 6.14 -17.06 5.12
N LEU A 220 6.13 -15.79 4.72
CA LEU A 220 4.95 -15.01 4.38
C LEU A 220 4.98 -14.62 2.89
N PRO A 221 4.46 -15.46 1.96
CA PRO A 221 4.67 -15.27 0.52
C PRO A 221 4.23 -13.90 -0.03
N LEU A 222 3.12 -13.36 0.49
CA LEU A 222 2.58 -12.07 0.05
C LEU A 222 3.44 -10.91 0.53
N ILE A 223 3.91 -10.94 1.78
CA ILE A 223 4.87 -9.96 2.30
C ILE A 223 6.22 -10.09 1.59
N TRP A 224 6.68 -11.31 1.31
CA TRP A 224 7.90 -11.53 0.52
C TRP A 224 7.80 -10.90 -0.87
N ALA A 225 6.67 -11.09 -1.55
CA ALA A 225 6.41 -10.49 -2.86
C ALA A 225 6.30 -8.95 -2.79
N ALA A 226 5.66 -8.40 -1.76
CA ALA A 226 5.61 -6.95 -1.52
C ALA A 226 7.02 -6.38 -1.24
N ALA A 227 7.79 -7.04 -0.38
CA ALA A 227 9.16 -6.69 -0.07
C ALA A 227 10.07 -6.72 -1.31
N ARG A 228 9.83 -7.67 -2.25
CA ARG A 228 10.51 -7.69 -3.56
C ARG A 228 10.31 -6.39 -4.32
N ARG A 229 9.07 -5.90 -4.38
CA ARG A 229 8.67 -4.68 -5.10
C ARG A 229 9.28 -3.46 -4.43
N LEU A 230 9.17 -3.36 -3.11
CA LEU A 230 9.73 -2.28 -2.29
C LEU A 230 11.25 -2.13 -2.43
N THR A 231 11.94 -3.24 -2.65
CA THR A 231 13.41 -3.26 -2.72
C THR A 231 13.95 -3.43 -4.13
N ASN A 232 13.09 -3.33 -5.15
CA ASN A 232 13.58 -3.24 -6.51
C ASN A 232 14.48 -2.01 -6.66
N PRO A 233 15.58 -2.13 -7.44
CA PRO A 233 16.30 -0.94 -7.84
C PRO A 233 15.29 -0.02 -8.54
N PRO A 234 15.34 1.31 -8.29
CA PRO A 234 14.46 2.24 -8.97
C PRO A 234 14.60 2.01 -10.47
N ALA A 235 13.49 1.96 -11.19
CA ALA A 235 13.54 1.92 -12.64
C ALA A 235 14.33 3.15 -13.09
N THR A 236 15.58 2.97 -13.52
CA THR A 236 16.32 4.00 -14.23
C THR A 236 15.41 4.44 -15.35
N ALA A 237 14.98 5.71 -15.34
CA ALA A 237 14.04 6.26 -16.30
C ALA A 237 14.44 5.78 -17.69
N ALA A 238 13.69 4.82 -18.23
CA ALA A 238 13.86 4.42 -19.61
C ALA A 238 13.63 5.70 -20.40
N GLY A 239 14.67 6.17 -21.09
CA GLY A 239 14.58 7.36 -21.94
C GLY A 239 13.34 7.26 -22.84
N PRO A 240 12.78 8.40 -23.24
CA PRO A 240 11.51 8.45 -23.97
C PRO A 240 11.53 7.43 -25.10
N ARG A 241 10.62 6.46 -25.03
CA ARG A 241 10.33 5.55 -26.14
C ARG A 241 9.70 6.42 -27.22
N GLU A 242 10.53 6.90 -28.12
CA GLU A 242 10.13 7.57 -29.34
C GLU A 242 9.22 6.60 -30.10
N THR A 243 7.91 6.82 -30.01
CA THR A 243 6.93 6.13 -30.83
C THR A 243 7.15 6.58 -32.25
N ALA A 244 7.85 5.76 -33.03
CA ALA A 244 7.90 5.87 -34.47
C ALA A 244 6.46 5.79 -35.02
N THR A 245 5.93 6.92 -35.46
CA THR A 245 4.74 7.01 -36.30
C THR A 245 5.08 6.37 -37.65
N ALA A 246 4.48 5.21 -37.93
CA ALA A 246 4.51 4.64 -39.28
C ALA A 246 3.62 5.50 -40.21
N PRO A 247 4.06 5.80 -41.44
CA PRO A 247 3.23 6.50 -42.40
C PRO A 247 2.11 5.57 -42.90
N ILE A 248 0.90 6.12 -42.94
CA ILE A 248 -0.25 5.52 -43.61
C ILE A 248 -0.01 5.64 -45.12
N LEU A 249 0.02 4.50 -45.82
CA LEU A 249 -0.18 4.41 -47.26
C LEU A 249 -1.66 4.12 -47.54
#